data_AF-A0A9D9UJP2-F1
#
_entry.id   AF-A0A9D9UJP2-F1
#
_cell.length_a   1.000
_cell.length_b   1.000
_cell.length_c   1.000
_cell.angle_alpha   90.00
_cell.angle_beta   90.00
_cell.angle_gamma   90.00
#
_symmetry.space_group_name_H-M   'P 1'
#
loop_
_entity.id
_entity.type
_entity.pdbx_description
1 polymer ?
#
loop_
_entity_poly.entity_id
_entity_poly.type
_entity_poly.pdbx_seq_one_letter_code
_entity_poly.pdbx_strand_id
1 'polypeptide(L)'
;MFNDYFKLGIDHILDPNGYDHILFVTTLCALYRPEQWRKLVILVTAFTLGHSLTLALSGLDMVSVNPVLIERLIPITIILTGIFNIYVISKNNENDRKVKFNYIISLGFGLIHGLGFSNYFKAILGNEESIVKPLFAFNIGVEVGQIVIVALVIVLAYLLLNVFRLQKKYWTITISLLAILVAGYLLAQR
;
A
#
# COMPACT_ATOMS: atom_id res chain seq x y z
N MET A 1 21.28 9.39 11.48
CA MET A 1 21.15 9.57 10.01
C MET A 1 20.44 8.37 9.38
N PHE A 2 21.12 7.29 8.96
CA PHE A 2 20.45 6.16 8.28
C PHE A 2 19.36 5.51 9.15
N ASN A 3 19.67 5.17 10.40
CA ASN A 3 18.73 4.51 11.30
C ASN A 3 17.47 5.33 11.56
N ASP A 4 17.57 6.67 11.58
CA ASP A 4 16.44 7.55 11.84
C ASP A 4 15.47 7.54 10.66
N TYR A 5 15.97 7.66 9.42
CA TYR A 5 15.15 7.57 8.21
C TYR A 5 14.61 6.15 7.98
N PHE A 6 15.40 5.11 8.28
CA PHE A 6 14.93 3.73 8.24
C PHE A 6 13.76 3.51 9.20
N LYS A 7 13.90 3.96 10.45
CA LYS A 7 12.82 3.89 11.43
C LYS A 7 11.61 4.72 11.01
N LEU A 8 11.83 5.92 10.48
CA LEU A 8 10.77 6.77 9.94
C LEU A 8 9.98 6.06 8.83
N GLY A 9 10.65 5.30 7.96
CA GLY A 9 9.99 4.51 6.91
C GLY A 9 9.10 3.39 7.47
N ILE A 10 9.57 2.71 8.52
CA ILE A 10 8.76 1.69 9.23
C ILE A 10 7.57 2.36 9.90
N ASP A 11 7.81 3.41 10.68
CA ASP A 11 6.80 4.12 11.44
C ASP A 11 5.74 4.73 10.51
N HIS A 12 6.13 5.23 9.33
CA HIS A 12 5.21 5.74 8.31
C HIS A 12 4.22 4.67 7.81
N ILE A 13 4.68 3.44 7.59
CA ILE A 13 3.83 2.35 7.08
C ILE A 13 2.99 1.70 8.18
N LEU A 14 3.50 1.67 9.41
CA LEU A 14 2.85 1.04 10.55
C LEU A 14 2.11 2.04 11.45
N ASP A 15 1.98 3.32 11.07
CA ASP A 15 1.30 4.35 11.86
C ASP A 15 -0.19 4.02 12.04
N PRO A 16 -0.67 3.80 13.29
CA PRO A 16 -2.07 3.57 13.55
C PRO A 16 -2.98 4.76 13.19
N ASN A 17 -2.44 5.98 13.08
CA ASN A 17 -3.20 7.17 12.70
C ASN A 17 -3.27 7.36 11.17
N GLY A 18 -2.32 6.76 10.43
CA GLY A 18 -2.18 6.77 8.97
C GLY A 18 -2.35 5.37 8.37
N TYR A 19 -3.41 4.68 8.78
CA TYR A 19 -3.61 3.26 8.47
C TYR A 19 -4.03 2.97 7.01
N ASP A 20 -4.00 3.97 6.11
CA ASP A 20 -4.30 3.84 4.68
C ASP A 20 -3.35 2.84 3.98
N HIS A 21 -2.07 2.82 4.37
CA HIS A 21 -1.10 1.82 3.90
C HIS A 21 -1.48 0.40 4.30
N ILE A 22 -1.78 0.20 5.59
CA ILE A 22 -2.18 -1.10 6.14
C ILE A 22 -3.46 -1.57 5.44
N LEU A 23 -4.44 -0.68 5.29
CA LEU A 23 -5.72 -0.98 4.66
C LEU A 23 -5.54 -1.39 3.20
N PHE A 24 -4.73 -0.66 2.44
CA PHE A 24 -4.47 -0.96 1.04
C PHE A 24 -3.71 -2.28 0.84
N VAL A 25 -2.60 -2.46 1.55
CA VAL A 25 -1.78 -3.69 1.42
C VAL A 25 -2.62 -4.91 1.81
N THR A 26 -3.41 -4.81 2.90
CA THR A 26 -4.35 -5.87 3.31
C THR A 26 -5.39 -6.15 2.23
N THR A 27 -5.95 -5.11 1.61
CA THR A 27 -6.93 -5.24 0.53
C THR A 27 -6.33 -5.92 -0.69
N LEU A 28 -5.13 -5.53 -1.13
CA LEU A 28 -4.45 -6.19 -2.25
C LEU A 28 -4.15 -7.67 -1.93
N CYS A 29 -3.68 -7.96 -0.71
CA CYS A 29 -3.38 -9.32 -0.30
C CYS A 29 -4.60 -10.24 -0.30
N ALA A 30 -5.81 -9.70 -0.10
CA ALA A 30 -7.05 -10.47 0.02
C ALA A 30 -7.38 -11.35 -1.20
N LEU A 31 -6.83 -11.03 -2.39
CA LEU A 31 -7.05 -11.79 -3.62
C LEU A 31 -6.08 -12.98 -3.78
N TYR A 32 -5.04 -13.07 -2.95
CA TYR A 32 -4.00 -14.07 -3.06
C TYR A 32 -4.15 -15.14 -1.98
N ARG A 33 -3.68 -16.35 -2.27
CA ARG A 33 -3.56 -17.41 -1.27
C ARG A 33 -2.20 -17.35 -0.57
N PRO A 34 -2.07 -17.86 0.67
CA PRO A 34 -0.81 -17.90 1.41
C PRO A 34 0.38 -18.46 0.62
N GLU A 35 0.15 -19.47 -0.22
CA GLU A 35 1.19 -20.12 -1.03
C GLU A 35 1.78 -19.17 -2.09
N GLN A 36 1.09 -18.07 -2.41
CA GLN A 36 1.47 -17.09 -3.43
C GLN A 36 2.28 -15.92 -2.85
N TRP A 37 2.91 -16.07 -1.70
CA TRP A 37 3.66 -15.02 -1.00
C TRP A 37 4.68 -14.28 -1.89
N ARG A 38 5.32 -14.95 -2.86
CA ARG A 38 6.25 -14.30 -3.80
C ARG A 38 5.57 -13.23 -4.65
N LYS A 39 4.31 -13.45 -5.05
CA LYS A 39 3.51 -12.46 -5.80
C LYS A 39 3.18 -11.26 -4.91
N LEU A 40 2.95 -11.49 -3.62
CA LEU A 40 2.68 -10.43 -2.64
C LEU A 40 3.91 -9.56 -2.40
N VAL A 41 5.11 -10.17 -2.26
CA VAL A 41 6.37 -9.42 -2.15
C VAL A 41 6.59 -8.53 -3.37
N ILE A 42 6.46 -9.07 -4.59
CA ILE A 42 6.60 -8.27 -5.83
C ILE A 42 5.59 -7.11 -5.87
N LEU A 43 4.39 -7.34 -5.34
CA LEU A 43 3.33 -6.33 -5.32
C LEU A 43 3.64 -5.19 -4.34
N VAL A 44 4.16 -5.48 -3.13
CA VAL A 44 4.59 -4.42 -2.21
C VAL A 44 5.85 -3.71 -2.72
N THR A 45 6.79 -4.42 -3.33
CA THR A 45 7.93 -3.77 -3.99
C THR A 45 7.47 -2.83 -5.11
N ALA A 46 6.48 -3.21 -5.91
CA ALA A 46 5.92 -2.33 -6.95
C ALA A 46 5.29 -1.06 -6.36
N PHE A 47 4.64 -1.16 -5.20
CA PHE A 47 4.19 0.00 -4.43
C PHE A 47 5.37 0.87 -4.02
N THR A 48 6.39 0.30 -3.38
CA THR A 48 7.57 1.03 -2.89
C THR A 48 8.28 1.75 -4.03
N LEU A 49 8.38 1.14 -5.22
CA LEU A 49 8.97 1.80 -6.38
C LEU A 49 8.16 3.02 -6.83
N GLY A 50 6.84 2.92 -6.92
CA GLY A 50 5.98 4.07 -7.23
C GLY A 50 6.10 5.17 -6.16
N HIS A 51 6.03 4.78 -4.90
CA HIS A 51 6.15 5.66 -3.74
C HIS A 51 7.49 6.41 -3.71
N SER A 52 8.59 5.67 -3.90
CA SER A 52 9.94 6.22 -3.97
C SER A 52 10.07 7.25 -5.08
N LEU A 53 9.47 6.97 -6.25
CA LEU A 53 9.57 7.84 -7.42
C LEU A 53 8.90 9.19 -7.15
N THR A 54 7.68 9.21 -6.63
CA THR A 54 6.99 10.49 -6.36
C THR A 54 7.58 11.24 -5.18
N LEU A 55 8.07 10.54 -4.15
CA LEU A 55 8.86 11.18 -3.08
C LEU A 55 10.13 11.82 -3.62
N ALA A 56 10.88 11.13 -4.48
CA ALA A 56 12.09 11.69 -5.10
C ALA A 56 11.77 12.93 -5.92
N LEU A 57 10.78 12.83 -6.82
CA LEU A 57 10.39 13.92 -7.72
C LEU A 57 9.88 15.14 -6.95
N SER A 58 9.11 14.92 -5.88
CA SER A 58 8.59 16.01 -5.07
C SER A 58 9.65 16.61 -4.14
N GLY A 59 10.55 15.78 -3.58
CA GLY A 59 11.70 16.26 -2.81
C GLY A 59 12.72 17.05 -3.63
N LEU A 60 12.81 16.80 -4.94
CA LEU A 60 13.61 17.56 -5.91
C LEU A 60 12.85 18.74 -6.54
N ASP A 61 11.67 19.10 -6.04
CA ASP A 61 10.83 20.19 -6.56
C ASP A 61 10.40 20.04 -8.04
N MET A 62 10.44 18.83 -8.59
CA MET A 62 10.02 18.54 -9.96
C MET A 62 8.51 18.32 -10.07
N VAL A 63 7.87 17.86 -9.00
CA VAL A 63 6.42 17.58 -8.96
C VAL A 63 5.82 18.15 -7.68
N SER A 64 4.78 18.97 -7.85
CA SER A 64 3.95 19.47 -6.76
C SER A 64 2.49 19.32 -7.14
N VAL A 65 1.72 18.67 -6.28
CA VAL A 65 0.28 18.43 -6.46
C VAL A 65 -0.43 18.91 -5.20
N ASN A 66 -1.66 19.41 -5.36
CA ASN A 66 -2.47 19.86 -4.23
C ASN A 66 -2.66 18.71 -3.21
N PRO A 67 -2.24 18.88 -1.94
CA PRO A 67 -2.37 17.84 -0.91
C PRO A 67 -3.81 17.40 -0.69
N VAL A 68 -4.78 18.32 -0.76
CA VAL A 68 -6.22 18.01 -0.63
C VAL A 68 -6.69 17.04 -1.70
N LEU A 69 -6.16 17.17 -2.93
CA LEU A 69 -6.49 16.24 -4.01
C LEU A 69 -5.89 14.87 -3.75
N ILE A 70 -4.62 14.80 -3.37
CA ILE A 70 -3.94 13.54 -3.06
C ILE A 70 -4.63 12.82 -1.91
N GLU A 71 -4.95 13.54 -0.84
CA GLU A 71 -5.65 13.03 0.31
C GLU A 71 -7.03 12.45 -0.05
N ARG A 72 -7.73 12.97 -1.07
CA ARG A 72 -8.97 12.35 -1.55
C ARG A 72 -8.72 11.15 -2.45
N LEU A 73 -7.66 11.16 -3.25
CA LEU A 73 -7.32 10.05 -4.16
C LEU A 73 -6.88 8.78 -3.40
N ILE A 74 -6.21 8.94 -2.26
CA ILE A 74 -5.78 7.82 -1.40
C ILE A 74 -6.95 6.86 -1.07
N PRO A 75 -8.02 7.26 -0.36
CA PRO A 75 -9.13 6.36 -0.06
C PRO A 75 -9.91 5.92 -1.30
N ILE A 76 -10.02 6.77 -2.34
CA ILE A 76 -10.67 6.40 -3.61
C ILE A 76 -9.98 5.19 -4.23
N THR A 77 -8.65 5.17 -4.26
CA THR A 77 -7.89 4.04 -4.83
C THR A 77 -8.03 2.76 -4.00
N ILE A 78 -8.20 2.85 -2.68
CA ILE A 78 -8.53 1.70 -1.81
C ILE A 78 -9.92 1.15 -2.15
N ILE A 79 -10.93 2.03 -2.28
CA ILE A 79 -12.30 1.64 -2.66
C ILE A 79 -12.30 0.92 -4.01
N LEU A 80 -11.63 1.49 -5.01
CA LEU A 80 -11.52 0.89 -6.35
C LEU A 80 -10.85 -0.49 -6.29
N THR A 81 -9.83 -0.66 -5.45
CA THR A 81 -9.15 -1.95 -5.24
C THR A 81 -10.09 -2.99 -4.63
N GLY A 82 -10.86 -2.61 -3.61
CA GLY A 82 -11.87 -3.48 -3.01
C GLY A 82 -12.95 -3.91 -4.01
N ILE A 83 -13.46 -2.96 -4.81
CA ILE A 83 -14.45 -3.25 -5.86
C ILE A 83 -13.86 -4.21 -6.91
N PHE A 84 -12.62 -3.97 -7.33
CA PHE A 84 -11.93 -4.82 -8.29
C PHE A 84 -11.77 -6.25 -7.77
N ASN A 85 -11.37 -6.42 -6.50
CA ASN A 85 -11.25 -7.74 -5.88
C ASN A 85 -12.57 -8.51 -5.87
N ILE A 86 -13.66 -7.85 -5.46
CA ILE A 86 -15.01 -8.44 -5.45
C ILE A 86 -15.43 -8.86 -6.86
N TYR A 87 -15.15 -8.02 -7.87
CA TYR A 87 -15.44 -8.34 -9.26
C TYR A 87 -14.64 -9.57 -9.76
N VAL A 88 -13.34 -9.63 -9.46
CA VAL A 88 -12.46 -10.72 -9.92
C VAL A 88 -12.90 -12.06 -9.31
N ILE A 89 -13.12 -12.09 -8.00
CA ILE A 89 -13.46 -13.32 -7.28
C ILE A 89 -14.89 -13.79 -7.62
N SER A 90 -15.82 -12.88 -7.89
CA SER A 90 -17.21 -13.21 -8.25
C SER A 90 -17.32 -13.85 -9.63
N LYS A 91 -16.45 -13.46 -10.58
CA LYS A 91 -16.40 -14.08 -11.91
C LYS A 91 -15.57 -15.36 -11.98
N ASN A 92 -15.01 -15.84 -10.86
CA ASN A 92 -14.13 -17.01 -10.78
C ASN A 92 -12.98 -16.98 -11.81
N ASN A 93 -12.55 -15.77 -12.18
CA ASN A 93 -11.73 -15.53 -13.35
C ASN A 93 -10.39 -14.95 -12.89
N GLU A 94 -9.58 -15.82 -12.28
CA GLU A 94 -8.21 -15.57 -11.79
C GLU A 94 -7.18 -15.72 -12.93
N ASN A 95 -7.44 -15.09 -14.07
CA ASN A 95 -6.56 -15.18 -15.24
C ASN A 95 -5.27 -14.36 -15.03
N ASP A 96 -4.14 -14.84 -15.54
CA ASP A 96 -2.82 -14.22 -15.34
C ASP A 96 -2.74 -12.74 -15.79
N ARG A 97 -3.57 -12.32 -16.76
CA ARG A 97 -3.68 -10.90 -17.16
C ARG A 97 -4.15 -10.00 -16.01
N LYS A 98 -5.09 -10.45 -15.18
CA LYS A 98 -5.59 -9.66 -14.05
C LYS A 98 -4.58 -9.59 -12.91
N VAL A 99 -3.77 -10.64 -12.74
CA VAL A 99 -2.64 -10.62 -11.80
C VAL A 99 -1.60 -9.56 -12.20
N LYS A 100 -1.32 -9.40 -13.50
CA LYS A 100 -0.44 -8.32 -13.97
C LYS A 100 -1.02 -6.92 -13.71
N PHE A 101 -2.32 -6.77 -13.86
CA PHE A 101 -3.02 -5.50 -13.60
C PHE A 101 -2.89 -5.06 -12.13
N ASN A 102 -2.86 -6.01 -11.18
CA ASN A 102 -2.65 -5.68 -9.76
C ASN A 102 -1.29 -5.03 -9.48
N TYR A 103 -0.24 -5.39 -10.21
CA TYR A 103 1.06 -4.72 -10.05
C TYR A 103 1.01 -3.27 -10.54
N ILE A 104 0.27 -3.00 -11.61
CA ILE A 104 0.05 -1.64 -12.13
C ILE A 104 -0.76 -0.82 -11.12
N ILE A 105 -1.82 -1.41 -10.54
CA ILE A 105 -2.59 -0.77 -9.47
C ILE A 105 -1.69 -0.45 -8.27
N SER A 106 -0.88 -1.41 -7.82
CA SER A 106 0.04 -1.24 -6.68
C SER A 106 1.04 -0.12 -6.93
N LEU A 107 1.65 -0.09 -8.11
CA LEU A 107 2.56 0.98 -8.53
C LEU A 107 1.85 2.33 -8.58
N GLY A 108 0.66 2.39 -9.19
CA GLY A 108 -0.14 3.62 -9.28
C GLY A 108 -0.56 4.17 -7.93
N PHE A 109 -0.93 3.28 -7.00
CA PHE A 109 -1.21 3.63 -5.62
C PHE A 109 0.04 4.16 -4.91
N GLY A 110 1.19 3.51 -5.12
CA GLY A 110 2.50 3.97 -4.64
C GLY A 110 2.79 5.40 -5.09
N LEU A 111 2.61 5.70 -6.37
CA LEU A 111 2.80 7.06 -6.91
C LEU A 111 1.94 8.08 -6.15
N ILE A 112 0.64 7.81 -5.99
CA ILE A 112 -0.30 8.73 -5.32
C ILE A 112 0.06 8.89 -3.84
N HIS A 113 0.37 7.80 -3.15
CA HIS A 113 0.72 7.84 -1.72
C HIS A 113 2.01 8.59 -1.46
N GLY A 114 3.03 8.40 -2.30
CA GLY A 114 4.30 9.12 -2.15
C GLY A 114 4.13 10.64 -2.23
N LEU A 115 3.16 11.13 -3.00
CA LEU A 115 2.81 12.56 -3.03
C LEU A 115 2.12 13.03 -1.74
N GLY A 116 1.44 12.14 -1.01
CA GLY A 116 0.77 12.47 0.24
C GLY A 116 1.76 12.72 1.38
N PHE A 117 2.89 12.02 1.36
CA PHE A 117 3.94 12.14 2.38
C PHE A 117 5.07 13.11 1.99
N SER A 118 5.15 13.53 0.72
CA SER A 118 6.31 14.25 0.21
C SER A 118 6.60 15.58 0.89
N ASN A 119 5.57 16.38 1.22
CA ASN A 119 5.74 17.66 1.91
C ASN A 119 6.34 17.48 3.30
N TYR A 120 5.88 16.47 4.04
CA TYR A 120 6.41 16.15 5.36
C TYR A 120 7.84 15.60 5.27
N PHE A 121 8.11 14.69 4.34
CA PHE A 121 9.45 14.18 4.10
C PHE A 121 10.44 15.30 3.75
N LYS A 122 10.02 16.24 2.89
CA LYS A 122 10.81 17.42 2.53
C LYS A 122 11.08 18.32 3.72
N ALA A 123 10.10 18.53 4.60
CA ALA A 123 10.28 19.31 5.83
C ALA A 123 11.31 18.68 6.79
N ILE A 124 11.35 17.35 6.89
CA ILE A 124 12.37 16.63 7.67
C ILE A 124 13.74 16.69 6.99
N LEU A 125 13.77 16.63 5.66
CA LEU A 125 15.01 16.68 4.88
C LEU A 125 15.76 18.01 5.10
N GLY A 126 15.04 19.13 5.28
CA GLY A 126 15.61 20.40 5.73
C GLY A 126 16.84 20.85 4.92
N ASN A 127 18.00 20.94 5.59
CA ASN A 127 19.28 21.38 5.02
C ASN A 127 20.21 20.21 4.63
N GLU A 128 19.70 18.97 4.55
CA GLU A 128 20.52 17.83 4.11
C GLU A 128 21.11 18.08 2.72
N GLU A 129 22.42 17.86 2.57
CA GLU A 129 23.15 18.10 1.30
C GLU A 129 22.68 17.17 0.16
N SER A 130 22.08 16.03 0.49
CA SER A 130 21.62 15.05 -0.51
C SER A 130 20.40 14.26 -0.06
N ILE A 131 19.38 14.23 -0.93
CA ILE A 131 18.16 13.43 -0.74
C ILE A 131 18.40 11.92 -0.86
N VAL A 132 19.48 11.48 -1.52
CA VAL A 132 19.65 10.09 -1.95
C VAL A 132 19.76 9.13 -0.76
N LYS A 133 20.62 9.44 0.21
CA LYS A 133 20.83 8.56 1.39
C LYS A 133 19.59 8.52 2.31
N PRO A 134 18.99 9.65 2.70
CA PRO A 134 17.73 9.66 3.46
C PRO A 134 16.61 8.89 2.77
N LEU A 135 16.39 9.14 1.49
CA LEU A 135 15.33 8.51 0.71
C LEU A 135 15.56 7.00 0.58
N PHE A 136 16.79 6.57 0.36
CA PHE A 136 17.13 5.15 0.30
C PHE A 136 16.86 4.45 1.64
N ALA A 137 17.33 5.02 2.76
CA ALA A 137 17.10 4.47 4.09
C ALA A 137 15.60 4.38 4.42
N PHE A 138 14.86 5.46 4.12
CA PHE A 138 13.42 5.52 4.29
C PHE A 138 12.68 4.44 3.50
N ASN A 139 13.00 4.25 2.22
CA ASN A 139 12.33 3.23 1.40
C ASN A 139 12.66 1.80 1.80
N ILE A 140 13.85 1.52 2.36
CA ILE A 140 14.11 0.22 3.00
C ILE A 140 13.18 0.03 4.21
N GLY A 141 13.00 1.07 5.02
CA GLY A 141 12.05 1.06 6.13
C GLY A 141 10.61 0.78 5.67
N VAL A 142 10.18 1.44 4.60
CA VAL A 142 8.87 1.23 3.97
C VAL A 142 8.68 -0.23 3.55
N GLU A 143 9.62 -0.80 2.80
CA GLU A 143 9.54 -2.19 2.33
C GLU A 143 9.47 -3.17 3.52
N VAL A 144 10.26 -2.93 4.58
CA VAL A 144 10.23 -3.74 5.80
C VAL A 144 8.87 -3.65 6.49
N GLY A 145 8.32 -2.44 6.66
CA GLY A 145 6.98 -2.24 7.22
C GLY A 145 5.90 -2.97 6.42
N GLN A 146 5.98 -2.92 5.10
CA GLN A 146 5.03 -3.62 4.23
C GLN A 146 5.17 -5.14 4.32
N ILE A 147 6.39 -5.67 4.39
CA ILE A 147 6.63 -7.11 4.58
C ILE A 147 6.01 -7.59 5.91
N VAL A 148 6.09 -6.79 6.97
CA VAL A 148 5.43 -7.11 8.25
C VAL A 148 3.91 -7.21 8.07
N ILE A 149 3.28 -6.25 7.39
CA ILE A 149 1.83 -6.29 7.10
C ILE A 149 1.49 -7.54 6.28
N VAL A 150 2.24 -7.81 5.20
CA VAL A 150 2.02 -8.98 4.32
C VAL A 150 2.14 -10.27 5.11
N ALA A 151 3.15 -10.40 5.99
CA ALA A 151 3.33 -11.58 6.83
C ALA A 151 2.12 -11.80 7.76
N LEU A 152 1.63 -10.75 8.42
CA LEU A 152 0.44 -10.83 9.28
C LEU A 152 -0.80 -11.26 8.49
N VAL A 153 -1.01 -10.69 7.30
CA VAL A 153 -2.15 -11.05 6.44
C VAL A 153 -2.04 -12.48 5.94
N ILE A 154 -0.84 -12.96 5.59
CA ILE A 154 -0.61 -14.36 5.18
C ILE A 154 -0.92 -15.32 6.33
N VAL A 155 -0.47 -15.02 7.56
CA VAL A 155 -0.76 -15.84 8.74
C VAL A 155 -2.27 -15.92 8.97
N LEU A 156 -2.96 -14.78 8.95
CA LEU A 156 -4.41 -14.74 9.13
C LEU A 156 -5.14 -15.48 8.01
N ALA A 157 -4.72 -15.29 6.76
CA ALA A 157 -5.29 -16.00 5.62
C ALA A 157 -5.05 -17.52 5.71
N TYR A 158 -3.87 -17.96 6.15
CA TYR A 158 -3.58 -19.38 6.36
C TYR A 158 -4.49 -19.99 7.42
N LEU A 159 -4.66 -19.32 8.57
CA LEU A 159 -5.57 -19.79 9.61
C LEU A 159 -7.00 -19.91 9.06
N LEU A 160 -7.52 -18.88 8.41
CA LEU A 160 -8.91 -18.88 7.97
C LEU A 160 -9.16 -19.83 6.79
N LEU A 161 -8.28 -19.85 5.79
CA LEU A 161 -8.48 -20.61 4.56
C LEU A 161 -8.05 -22.08 4.68
N ASN A 162 -6.97 -22.37 5.41
CA ASN A 162 -6.39 -23.72 5.48
C ASN A 162 -6.81 -24.45 6.76
N VAL A 163 -6.82 -23.77 7.92
CA VAL A 163 -7.19 -24.39 9.21
C VAL A 163 -8.72 -24.41 9.38
N PHE A 164 -9.37 -23.24 9.30
CA PHE A 164 -10.83 -23.13 9.43
C PHE A 164 -11.60 -23.43 8.13
N ARG A 165 -10.89 -23.67 7.03
CA ARG A 165 -11.45 -24.06 5.72
C ARG A 165 -12.50 -23.06 5.17
N LEU A 166 -12.36 -21.78 5.52
CA LEU A 166 -13.17 -20.72 4.95
C LEU A 166 -12.92 -20.65 3.44
N GLN A 167 -13.99 -20.51 2.65
CA GLN A 167 -13.81 -20.35 1.21
C GLN A 167 -13.14 -19.00 0.93
N LYS A 168 -12.10 -19.01 0.07
CA LYS A 168 -11.38 -17.82 -0.39
C LYS A 168 -12.32 -16.69 -0.82
N LYS A 169 -13.43 -17.02 -1.47
CA LYS A 169 -14.46 -16.06 -1.89
C LYS A 169 -14.98 -15.21 -0.73
N TYR A 170 -15.34 -15.83 0.40
CA TYR A 170 -15.85 -15.10 1.56
C TYR A 170 -14.76 -14.24 2.18
N TRP A 171 -13.54 -14.77 2.34
CA TRP A 171 -12.39 -13.99 2.80
C TRP A 171 -12.15 -12.73 1.97
N THR A 172 -12.03 -12.87 0.64
CA THR A 172 -11.77 -11.75 -0.27
C THR A 172 -12.90 -10.71 -0.24
N ILE A 173 -14.16 -11.15 -0.24
CA ILE A 173 -15.32 -10.25 -0.20
C ILE A 173 -15.36 -9.50 1.14
N THR A 174 -15.19 -10.20 2.27
CA THR A 174 -15.24 -9.59 3.60
C THR A 174 -14.16 -8.52 3.78
N ILE A 175 -12.90 -8.84 3.46
CA ILE A 175 -11.80 -7.86 3.56
C ILE A 175 -12.03 -6.66 2.64
N SER A 176 -12.49 -6.92 1.41
CA SER A 176 -12.75 -5.85 0.44
C SER A 176 -13.91 -4.94 0.85
N LEU A 177 -15.00 -5.48 1.41
CA LEU A 177 -16.12 -4.70 1.92
C LEU A 177 -15.71 -3.86 3.14
N LEU A 178 -14.97 -4.44 4.08
CA LEU A 178 -14.43 -3.70 5.21
C LEU A 178 -13.52 -2.55 4.75
N ALA A 179 -12.64 -2.81 3.78
CA ALA A 179 -11.79 -1.79 3.21
C ALA A 179 -12.55 -0.67 2.52
N ILE A 180 -13.59 -1.00 1.74
CA ILE A 180 -14.47 0.00 1.10
C ILE A 180 -15.19 0.85 2.15
N LEU A 181 -15.73 0.24 3.21
CA LEU A 181 -16.44 0.96 4.26
C LEU A 181 -15.51 1.92 5.01
N VAL A 182 -14.33 1.44 5.41
CA VAL A 182 -13.34 2.24 6.14
C VAL A 182 -12.78 3.35 5.25
N ALA A 183 -12.46 3.06 3.98
CA ALA A 183 -12.00 4.07 3.04
C ALA A 183 -13.10 5.10 2.70
N GLY A 184 -14.36 4.67 2.64
CA GLY A 184 -15.50 5.58 2.48
C GLY A 184 -15.65 6.53 3.67
N TYR A 185 -15.44 6.04 4.89
CA TYR A 185 -15.39 6.88 6.08
C TYR A 185 -14.23 7.88 6.03
N LEU A 186 -13.02 7.44 5.66
CA LEU A 186 -11.85 8.31 5.48
C LEU A 186 -12.10 9.42 4.45
N LEU A 187 -12.76 9.09 3.34
CA LEU A 187 -13.10 10.05 2.30
C LEU A 187 -14.13 11.08 2.79
N ALA A 188 -15.08 10.68 3.63
CA ALA A 188 -16.09 11.59 4.18
C ALA A 188 -15.53 12.60 5.19
N GLN A 189 -14.34 12.35 5.75
CA GLN A 189 -13.66 13.22 6.70
C GLN A 189 -12.76 14.29 6.06
N ARG A 190 -12.55 14.26 4.74
CA ARG A 190 -11.56 15.08 3.99
C ARG A 190 -12.19 16.03 2.96
#